data_AF-A0A150WEM0-F1
#
_entry.id   AF-A0A150WEM0-F1
#
_cell.length_a   1.000
_cell.length_b   1.000
_cell.length_c   1.000
_cell.angle_alpha   90.00
_cell.angle_beta   90.00
_cell.angle_gamma   90.00
#
_symmetry.space_group_name_H-M   'P 1'
#
loop_
_entity.id
_entity.type
_entity.pdbx_description
1 polymer ?
#
loop_
_entity_poly.entity_id
_entity_poly.type
_entity_poly.pdbx_seq_one_letter_code
_entity_poly.pdbx_strand_id
1 'polypeptide(L)' 'MSLAQANKNLKFDSRMIERNVSVGEMSKEELKKHLDSLPDLAHNVETFTIDGKNSSNEEEAH' A
#
# COMPACT_ATOMS: atom_id res chain seq x y z
N MET A 1 3.56 -25.32 -4.76
CA MET A 1 3.70 -23.94 -4.25
C MET A 1 3.72 -23.98 -2.74
N SER A 2 4.64 -23.27 -2.08
CA SER A 2 4.65 -23.19 -0.61
C SER A 2 3.62 -22.19 -0.10
N LEU A 3 3.14 -22.37 1.13
CA LEU A 3 2.19 -21.46 1.77
C LEU A 3 2.72 -20.01 1.83
N ALA A 4 4.02 -19.85 2.09
CA ALA A 4 4.69 -18.56 2.12
C ALA A 4 4.65 -17.84 0.76
N GLN A 5 4.70 -18.59 -0.33
CA GLN A 5 4.66 -18.05 -1.68
C GLN A 5 3.23 -17.66 -2.09
N ALA A 6 2.23 -18.41 -1.63
CA ALA A 6 0.82 -18.06 -1.82
C ALA A 6 0.46 -16.76 -1.06
N ASN A 7 0.96 -16.58 0.16
CA ASN A 7 0.71 -15.38 0.96
C ASN A 7 1.32 -14.11 0.36
N LYS A 8 2.45 -14.21 -0.35
CA LYS A 8 3.05 -13.05 -1.05
C LYS A 8 2.23 -12.59 -2.25
N ASN A 9 1.46 -13.49 -2.87
CA ASN A 9 0.65 -13.19 -4.04
C ASN A 9 -0.79 -12.81 -3.67
N LEU A 10 -1.13 -12.83 -2.38
CA LEU A 10 -2.44 -12.43 -1.90
C LEU A 10 -2.59 -10.91 -2.08
N LYS A 11 -3.60 -10.51 -2.84
CA LYS A 11 -3.94 -9.10 -2.98
C LYS A 11 -4.57 -8.60 -1.69
N PHE A 12 -4.34 -7.33 -1.39
CA PHE A 12 -5.03 -6.65 -0.31
C PHE A 12 -6.54 -6.57 -0.60
N ASP A 13 -7.38 -7.07 0.30
CA ASP A 13 -8.84 -6.95 0.22
C ASP A 13 -9.34 -5.99 1.32
N SER A 14 -9.70 -4.78 0.93
CA SER A 14 -10.21 -3.75 1.84
C SER A 14 -11.51 -4.17 2.53
N ARG A 15 -12.38 -4.92 1.85
CA ARG A 15 -13.68 -5.34 2.39
C ARG A 15 -13.52 -6.29 3.56
N MET A 16 -12.49 -7.12 3.52
CA MET A 16 -12.16 -8.03 4.62
C MET A 16 -11.74 -7.24 5.85
N ILE A 17 -10.89 -6.21 5.69
CA ILE A 17 -10.45 -5.37 6.81
C ILE A 17 -11.62 -4.58 7.39
N GLU A 18 -12.45 -3.96 6.55
CA GLU A 18 -13.64 -3.23 6.99
C GLU A 18 -14.59 -4.13 7.79
N ARG A 19 -14.82 -5.36 7.30
CA ARG A 19 -15.61 -6.35 8.02
C ARG A 19 -14.98 -6.67 9.38
N ASN A 20 -13.69 -6.98 9.44
CA ASN A 20 -13.03 -7.39 10.69
C ASN A 20 -13.05 -6.25 11.73
N VAL A 21 -12.90 -5.00 11.29
CA VAL A 21 -13.06 -3.83 12.15
C VAL A 21 -14.51 -3.69 12.62
N SER A 22 -15.50 -3.93 11.74
CA SER A 22 -16.93 -3.83 12.10
C SER A 22 -17.40 -4.89 13.09
N VAL A 23 -16.85 -6.11 12.99
CA VAL A 23 -17.18 -7.26 13.85
C VAL A 23 -16.36 -7.23 15.16
N GLY A 24 -15.36 -6.34 15.25
CA GLY A 24 -14.51 -6.20 16.45
C GLY A 24 -13.39 -7.23 16.54
N GLU A 25 -13.10 -7.95 15.46
CA GLU A 25 -11.96 -8.88 15.36
C GLU A 25 -10.62 -8.14 15.21
N MET A 26 -10.66 -6.85 14.89
CA MET A 26 -9.48 -5.98 14.80
C MET A 26 -9.82 -4.58 15.31
N SER A 27 -8.94 -4.00 16.12
CA SER A 27 -9.11 -2.61 16.56
C SER A 27 -8.58 -1.61 15.52
N LYS A 28 -9.13 -0.38 15.53
CA LYS A 28 -8.65 0.70 14.65
C LYS A 28 -7.21 1.09 14.94
N GLU A 29 -6.76 0.95 16.18
CA GLU A 29 -5.39 1.27 16.59
C GLU A 29 -4.38 0.27 16.05
N GLU A 30 -4.71 -1.03 16.07
CA GLU A 30 -3.88 -2.08 15.48
C GLU A 30 -3.78 -1.90 13.96
N LEU A 31 -4.90 -1.60 13.30
CA LEU A 31 -4.90 -1.31 11.87
C LEU A 31 -4.00 -0.11 11.55
N LYS A 32 -4.09 0.97 12.35
CA LYS A 32 -3.25 2.15 12.17
C LYS A 32 -1.77 1.84 12.33
N LYS A 33 -1.38 1.12 13.39
CA LYS A 33 0.03 0.71 13.60
C LYS A 33 0.56 -0.12 12.45
N HIS A 34 -0.25 -1.00 11.87
CA HIS A 34 0.13 -1.78 10.71
C HIS A 34 0.35 -0.88 9.48
N LEU A 35 -0.58 0.04 9.19
CA LEU A 35 -0.46 0.98 8.07
C LEU A 35 0.79 1.87 8.21
N ASP A 36 1.07 2.36 9.42
CA ASP A 36 2.25 3.19 9.71
C ASP A 36 3.57 2.41 9.56
N SER A 37 3.54 1.07 9.66
CA SER A 37 4.72 0.21 9.47
C SER A 37 5.02 -0.10 8.00
N LEU A 38 4.08 0.18 7.09
CA LEU A 38 4.28 -0.07 5.68
C LEU A 38 5.17 1.01 5.06
N PRO A 39 6.06 0.64 4.12
CA PRO A 39 6.88 1.62 3.42
C PRO A 39 6.00 2.55 2.57
N ASP A 40 6.37 3.83 2.51
CA ASP A 40 5.73 4.77 1.59
C ASP A 40 6.16 4.43 0.15
N LEU A 41 5.17 4.04 -0.66
CA LEU A 41 5.35 3.69 -2.06
C LEU A 41 4.78 4.77 -2.99
N ALA A 42 4.38 5.94 -2.48
CA ALA A 42 3.84 7.03 -3.28
C ALA A 42 4.80 7.50 -4.39
N HIS A 43 6.10 7.31 -4.19
CA HIS A 43 7.17 7.68 -5.12
C HIS A 43 7.22 6.75 -6.35
N ASN A 44 6.59 5.56 -6.27
CA ASN A 44 6.51 4.61 -7.38
C ASN A 44 5.34 4.89 -8.32
N VAL A 45 4.51 5.90 -8.02
CA VAL A 45 3.36 6.26 -8.84
C VAL A 45 3.80 7.29 -9.87
N GLU A 46 3.47 7.05 -11.14
CA GLU A 46 3.67 8.03 -12.20
C GLU A 46 2.89 9.32 -11.87
N THR A 47 3.62 10.43 -11.76
CA THR A 47 3.01 11.73 -11.51
C THR A 47 2.55 12.33 -12.83
N PHE A 48 1.24 12.29 -13.08
CA PHE A 48 0.65 12.93 -14.26
C PHE A 48 0.43 14.41 -13.96
N THR A 49 1.06 15.28 -14.74
CA THR A 49 0.69 16.71 -14.77
C THR A 49 -0.53 16.88 -15.65
N ILE A 50 -1.52 17.65 -15.18
CA ILE A 50 -2.79 17.89 -15.89
C ILE A 50 -2.60 18.57 -17.26
N ASP A 51 -1.41 19.15 -17.50
CA ASP A 51 -1.02 19.83 -18.73
C ASP A 51 -0.08 19.01 -19.64
N GLY A 52 0.07 17.70 -19.43
CA GLY A 52 0.74 16.80 -20.39
C GLY A 52 2.24 17.04 -20.57
N LYS A 53 2.89 17.75 -19.65
CA LYS A 53 4.35 17.90 -19.61
C LYS A 53 4.90 16.98 -18.52
N ASN A 54 5.33 15.79 -18.91
CA ASN A 54 6.10 14.90 -18.04
C ASN A 54 7.44 15.58 -17.73
N SER A 55 7.64 15.99 -16.48
CA SER A 55 8.96 16.34 -15.98
C SER A 55 9.64 15.07 -15.47
N SER A 56 10.25 14.31 -16.37
CA SER A 56 11.19 13.26 -16.00
C SER A 56 12.49 13.92 -15.53
N ASN A 57 12.57 14.29 -14.25
CA ASN A 57 13.85 14.55 -13.60
C ASN A 57 14.34 13.22 -13.00
N GLU A 58 15.14 12.52 -13.80
CA GLU A 58 16.17 11.63 -13.30
C GLU A 58 17.19 12.49 -12.56
N GLU A 59 17.15 12.52 -11.23
CA GLU A 59 18.28 12.98 -10.42
C GLU A 59 18.87 11.76 -9.70
N GLU A 60 19.75 11.06 -10.42
CA GLU A 60 20.90 10.40 -9.81
C GLU A 60 21.79 11.48 -9.17
N ALA A 61 21.92 11.51 -7.83
CA ALA A 61 23.16 11.87 -7.14
C ALA A 61 23.07 11.66 -5.62
N HIS A 62 24.04 10.87 -5.12
CA HIS A 62 24.52 10.68 -3.74
C HIS A 62 23.85 9.62 -2.85
#